data_AF-A0AAU4R210-F1
#
_entry.id   AF-A0AAU4R210-F1
#
_cell.length_a   1.000
_cell.length_b   1.000
_cell.length_c   1.000
_cell.angle_alpha   90.00
_cell.angle_beta   90.00
_cell.angle_gamma   90.00
#
_symmetry.space_group_name_H-M   'P 1'
#
loop_
_entity.id
_entity.type
_entity.pdbx_description
1 polymer ?
#
loop_
_entity_poly.entity_id
_entity_poly.type
_entity_poly.pdbx_seq_one_letter_code
_entity_poly.pdbx_strand_id
1 'polypeptide(L)'
;MLEHLQRVQRLLADWGADPAVRAAGLCHATYGTDGFAPTLLPLTDRATLVALIGERAEALVYLYASCDRATVYPRLDGTAAVVFRDRFTSREHRPTPDDLRAFIEITAANELDVLAHNAELAKQHGPGLYGLLKRTGPLLSPAAQDAVARQLA
;
A
#
# COMPACT_ATOMS: atom_id res chain seq x y z
N MET A 1 8.02 -2.47 14.41
CA MET A 1 7.42 -3.17 13.24
C MET A 1 5.99 -3.62 13.52
N LEU A 2 5.72 -4.49 14.49
CA LEU A 2 4.34 -4.93 14.79
C LEU A 2 3.36 -3.78 15.09
N GLU A 3 3.77 -2.82 15.92
CA GLU A 3 2.93 -1.66 16.25
C GLU A 3 2.57 -0.82 15.02
N HIS A 4 3.51 -0.67 14.08
CA HIS A 4 3.28 0.02 12.81
C HIS A 4 2.22 -0.71 11.99
N LEU A 5 2.36 -2.03 11.81
CA LEU A 5 1.39 -2.83 11.06
C LEU A 5 -0.02 -2.76 11.68
N GLN A 6 -0.11 -2.77 13.01
CA GLN A 6 -1.37 -2.58 13.71
C GLN A 6 -1.96 -1.18 13.52
N ARG A 7 -1.14 -0.12 13.49
CA ARG A 7 -1.62 1.24 13.20
C ARG A 7 -2.12 1.38 11.77
N VAL A 8 -1.42 0.81 10.78
CA VAL A 8 -1.87 0.76 9.38
C VAL A 8 -3.22 0.05 9.27
N GLN A 9 -3.37 -1.12 9.90
CA GLN A 9 -4.65 -1.84 9.90
C GLN A 9 -5.78 -1.07 10.60
N ARG A 10 -5.48 -0.32 11.67
CA ARG A 10 -6.44 0.57 12.33
C ARG A 10 -6.86 1.74 11.44
N LEU A 11 -5.92 2.42 10.78
CA LEU A 11 -6.23 3.49 9.83
C LEU A 11 -7.18 3.01 8.72
N LEU A 12 -6.89 1.86 8.12
CA LEU A 12 -7.76 1.26 7.11
C LEU A 12 -9.15 0.92 7.67
N ALA A 13 -9.23 0.46 8.92
CA ALA A 13 -10.51 0.20 9.58
C ALA A 13 -11.30 1.51 9.81
N ASP A 14 -10.63 2.57 10.25
CA ASP A 14 -11.21 3.89 10.49
C ASP A 14 -11.70 4.54 9.19
N TRP A 15 -11.06 4.22 8.06
CA TRP A 15 -11.50 4.63 6.73
C TRP A 15 -12.63 3.76 6.14
N GLY A 16 -13.06 2.73 6.87
CA GLY A 16 -14.15 1.83 6.45
C GLY A 16 -13.74 0.81 5.40
N ALA A 17 -12.44 0.50 5.27
CA ALA A 17 -11.97 -0.53 4.33
C ALA A 17 -12.53 -1.92 4.70
N ASP A 18 -12.77 -2.74 3.68
CA ASP A 18 -13.29 -4.09 3.88
C ASP A 18 -12.29 -5.00 4.63
N PRO A 19 -12.74 -6.13 5.20
CA PRO A 19 -11.88 -7.02 5.98
C PRO A 19 -10.62 -7.51 5.25
N ALA A 20 -10.70 -7.74 3.94
CA ALA A 20 -9.55 -8.22 3.17
C ALA A 20 -8.49 -7.13 2.98
N VAL A 21 -8.90 -5.88 2.72
CA VAL A 21 -7.97 -4.73 2.65
C VAL A 21 -7.32 -4.47 4.00
N ARG A 22 -8.07 -4.56 5.10
CA ARG A 22 -7.54 -4.41 6.47
C ARG A 22 -6.53 -5.50 6.81
N ALA A 23 -6.82 -6.75 6.47
CA ALA A 23 -5.90 -7.87 6.66
C ALA A 23 -4.64 -7.71 5.79
N ALA A 24 -4.80 -7.28 4.54
CA ALA A 24 -3.69 -6.98 3.65
C ALA A 24 -2.81 -5.85 4.22
N GLY A 25 -3.39 -4.78 4.76
CA GLY A 25 -2.65 -3.71 5.43
C GLY A 25 -1.85 -4.16 6.64
N LEU A 26 -2.39 -5.11 7.44
CA LEU A 26 -1.65 -5.71 8.55
C LEU A 26 -0.45 -6.55 8.07
N CYS A 27 -0.56 -7.16 6.88
CA CYS A 27 0.42 -8.09 6.34
C CYS A 27 1.23 -7.54 5.15
N HIS A 28 1.12 -6.24 4.84
CA HIS A 28 1.59 -5.68 3.56
C HIS A 28 3.11 -5.81 3.35
N ALA A 29 3.88 -5.92 4.43
CA ALA A 29 5.33 -6.08 4.40
C ALA A 29 5.80 -7.55 4.44
N THR A 30 4.89 -8.54 4.40
CA THR A 30 5.24 -9.95 4.57
C THR A 30 6.25 -10.45 3.53
N TYR A 31 6.11 -10.04 2.27
CA TYR A 31 7.04 -10.38 1.18
C TYR A 31 8.13 -9.30 0.96
N GLY A 32 8.33 -8.43 1.94
CA GLY A 32 9.16 -7.23 1.81
C GLY A 32 8.51 -6.16 0.93
N THR A 33 9.13 -4.98 0.88
CA THR A 33 8.63 -3.85 0.07
C THR A 33 9.77 -3.24 -0.72
N ASP A 34 9.47 -2.59 -1.85
CA ASP A 34 10.51 -1.94 -2.65
C ASP A 34 11.11 -0.75 -1.85
N GLY A 35 12.41 -0.85 -1.57
CA GLY A 35 13.15 0.01 -0.63
C GLY A 35 13.28 -0.52 0.80
N PHE A 36 12.67 -1.67 1.15
CA PHE A 36 12.81 -2.33 2.46
C PHE A 36 12.93 -3.86 2.30
N ALA A 37 14.16 -4.35 2.46
CA ALA A 37 14.55 -5.72 2.13
C ALA A 37 14.04 -6.85 3.05
N PRO A 38 13.76 -6.66 4.36
CA PRO A 38 13.32 -7.76 5.21
C PRO A 38 12.03 -8.42 4.72
N THR A 39 12.08 -9.74 4.56
CA THR A 39 10.91 -10.59 4.24
C THR A 39 10.57 -11.44 5.46
N LEU A 40 9.29 -11.57 5.77
CA LEU A 40 8.78 -12.43 6.85
C LEU A 40 8.43 -13.83 6.36
N LEU A 41 8.09 -13.93 5.08
CA LEU A 41 7.73 -15.18 4.40
C LEU A 41 8.29 -15.13 2.97
N PRO A 42 8.93 -16.20 2.46
CA PRO A 42 9.35 -16.25 1.07
C PRO A 42 8.13 -16.40 0.13
N LEU A 43 8.28 -15.95 -1.11
CA LEU A 43 7.23 -16.08 -2.14
C LEU A 43 6.91 -17.54 -2.52
N THR A 44 7.75 -18.50 -2.13
CA THR A 44 7.46 -19.93 -2.30
C THR A 44 6.35 -20.42 -1.36
N ASP A 45 6.10 -19.70 -0.27
CA ASP A 45 5.26 -20.16 0.83
C ASP A 45 3.95 -19.36 0.94
N ARG A 46 3.52 -18.72 -0.16
CA ARG A 46 2.30 -17.88 -0.21
C ARG A 46 1.04 -18.59 0.29
N ALA A 47 0.94 -19.91 0.07
CA ALA A 47 -0.18 -20.72 0.54
C ALA A 47 -0.37 -20.63 2.07
N THR A 48 0.72 -20.47 2.82
CA THR A 48 0.67 -20.24 4.28
C THR A 48 -0.05 -18.94 4.61
N LEU A 49 0.23 -17.86 3.87
CA LEU A 49 -0.44 -16.58 4.09
C LEU A 49 -1.91 -16.64 3.65
N VAL A 50 -2.21 -17.28 2.52
CA VAL A 50 -3.59 -17.53 2.06
C VAL A 50 -4.41 -18.23 3.14
N ALA A 51 -3.87 -19.27 3.78
CA ALA A 51 -4.58 -20.01 4.83
C ALA A 51 -4.92 -19.14 6.06
N LEU A 52 -4.14 -18.07 6.30
CA LEU A 52 -4.32 -17.19 7.47
C LEU A 52 -5.24 -16.00 7.19
N ILE A 53 -5.15 -15.38 6.01
CA ILE A 53 -5.84 -14.12 5.71
C ILE A 53 -6.82 -14.21 4.53
N GLY A 54 -6.90 -15.37 3.89
CA GLY A 54 -7.72 -15.59 2.70
C GLY A 54 -7.05 -15.13 1.40
N GLU A 55 -7.51 -15.68 0.28
CA GLU A 55 -6.94 -15.45 -1.05
C GLU A 55 -6.95 -13.97 -1.46
N ARG A 56 -8.08 -13.28 -1.21
CA ARG A 56 -8.26 -11.88 -1.58
C ARG A 56 -7.24 -10.97 -0.90
N ALA A 57 -7.05 -11.14 0.40
CA ALA A 57 -6.12 -10.32 1.18
C ALA A 57 -4.67 -10.65 0.81
N GLU A 58 -4.34 -11.93 0.62
CA GLU A 58 -3.01 -12.33 0.18
C GLU A 58 -2.66 -11.76 -1.20
N ALA A 59 -3.61 -11.75 -2.15
CA ALA A 59 -3.40 -11.15 -3.46
C ALA A 59 -3.08 -9.65 -3.37
N LEU A 60 -3.68 -8.92 -2.42
CA LEU A 60 -3.36 -7.50 -2.16
C LEU A 60 -1.98 -7.34 -1.51
N VAL A 61 -1.60 -8.22 -0.59
CA VAL A 61 -0.24 -8.25 -0.02
C VAL A 61 0.79 -8.48 -1.12
N TYR A 62 0.53 -9.43 -2.01
CA TYR A 62 1.39 -9.69 -3.16
C TYR A 62 1.47 -8.47 -4.08
N LEU A 63 0.34 -7.86 -4.46
CA LEU A 63 0.30 -6.67 -5.32
C LEU A 63 1.09 -5.51 -4.71
N TYR A 64 0.92 -5.28 -3.40
CA TYR A 64 1.69 -4.27 -2.68
C TYR A 64 3.19 -4.55 -2.74
N ALA A 65 3.59 -5.77 -2.38
CA ALA A 65 4.98 -6.18 -2.30
C ALA A 65 5.67 -6.25 -3.67
N SER A 66 4.93 -6.59 -4.73
CA SER A 66 5.45 -6.72 -6.10
C SER A 66 5.55 -5.39 -6.84
N CYS A 67 5.05 -4.29 -6.26
CA CYS A 67 5.16 -2.97 -6.87
C CYS A 67 6.63 -2.56 -7.11
N ASP A 68 7.01 -2.43 -8.37
CA ASP A 68 8.20 -1.66 -8.77
C ASP A 68 7.86 -0.17 -8.62
N ARG A 69 8.21 0.45 -7.49
CA ARG A 69 7.76 1.81 -7.17
C ARG A 69 8.33 2.83 -8.14
N ALA A 70 9.58 2.66 -8.55
CA ALA A 70 10.24 3.54 -9.51
C ALA A 70 9.51 3.57 -10.87
N THR A 71 8.94 2.44 -11.29
CA THR A 71 8.18 2.33 -12.53
C THR A 71 6.70 2.67 -12.38
N VAL A 72 6.06 2.21 -11.30
CA VAL A 72 4.60 2.31 -11.11
C VAL A 72 4.19 3.67 -10.58
N TYR A 73 4.90 4.25 -9.61
CA TYR A 73 4.47 5.51 -8.98
C TYR A 73 4.38 6.69 -9.97
N PRO A 74 5.26 6.83 -10.97
CA PRO A 74 5.09 7.85 -12.02
C PRO A 74 3.86 7.63 -12.91
N ARG A 75 3.35 6.39 -13.03
CA ARG A 75 2.17 6.04 -13.83
C ARG A 75 0.86 6.28 -13.09
N LEU A 76 0.91 6.51 -11.77
CA LEU A 76 -0.26 6.78 -10.94
C LEU A 76 -0.73 8.23 -11.14
N ASP A 77 -1.80 8.39 -11.93
CA ASP A 77 -2.39 9.67 -12.34
C ASP A 77 -3.78 9.93 -11.76
N GLY A 78 -4.25 9.06 -10.86
CA GLY A 78 -5.59 9.14 -10.26
C GLY A 78 -6.68 8.42 -11.06
N THR A 79 -6.34 7.84 -12.22
CA THR A 79 -7.25 6.96 -12.97
C THR A 79 -7.10 5.51 -12.52
N ALA A 80 -8.13 4.70 -12.74
CA ALA A 80 -8.11 3.28 -12.41
C ALA A 80 -7.40 2.41 -13.47
N ALA A 81 -6.71 3.01 -14.46
CA ALA A 81 -6.20 2.34 -15.64
C ALA A 81 -4.66 2.37 -15.70
N VAL A 82 -4.01 1.74 -14.71
CA VAL A 82 -2.55 1.78 -14.55
C VAL A 82 -1.91 0.49 -15.02
N VAL A 83 -0.84 0.60 -15.82
CA VAL A 83 0.03 -0.54 -16.13
C VAL A 83 1.00 -0.75 -14.96
N PHE A 84 0.82 -1.86 -14.26
CA PHE A 84 1.56 -2.21 -13.07
C PHE A 84 2.72 -3.14 -13.42
N ARG A 85 3.93 -2.79 -12.96
CA ARG A 85 5.12 -3.61 -13.15
C ARG A 85 5.40 -4.40 -11.88
N ASP A 86 5.40 -5.72 -12.03
CA ASP A 86 5.73 -6.66 -10.97
C ASP A 86 7.26 -6.82 -10.90
N ARG A 87 7.89 -6.40 -9.80
CA ARG A 87 9.35 -6.46 -9.61
C ARG A 87 9.89 -7.88 -9.39
N PHE A 88 9.05 -8.82 -9.00
CA PHE A 88 9.46 -10.22 -8.79
C PHE A 88 9.57 -10.97 -10.11
N THR A 89 8.72 -10.64 -11.08
CA THR A 89 8.63 -11.34 -12.37
C THR A 89 9.07 -10.49 -13.57
N SER A 90 9.26 -9.19 -13.37
CA SER A 90 9.44 -8.17 -14.42
C SER A 90 8.28 -8.09 -15.44
N ARG A 91 7.13 -8.70 -15.15
CA ARG A 91 5.96 -8.68 -16.04
C ARG A 91 5.10 -7.44 -15.76
N GLU A 92 4.43 -6.98 -16.80
CA GLU A 92 3.42 -5.93 -16.69
C GLU A 92 2.01 -6.51 -16.74
N HIS A 93 1.11 -5.94 -15.94
CA HIS A 93 -0.30 -6.29 -15.92
C HIS A 93 -1.15 -5.06 -15.57
N ARG A 94 -2.48 -5.21 -15.60
CA ARG A 94 -3.42 -4.17 -15.15
C ARG A 94 -4.23 -4.74 -13.98
N PRO A 95 -4.03 -4.26 -12.75
CA PRO A 95 -4.89 -4.60 -11.62
C PRO A 95 -6.34 -4.21 -11.93
N THR A 96 -7.29 -4.85 -11.27
CA THR A 96 -8.68 -4.38 -11.33
C THR A 96 -8.79 -3.00 -10.69
N PRO A 97 -9.82 -2.19 -11.02
CA PRO A 97 -10.06 -0.92 -10.34
C PRO A 97 -10.12 -1.05 -8.82
N ASP A 98 -10.74 -2.12 -8.31
CA ASP A 98 -10.87 -2.37 -6.87
C ASP A 98 -9.52 -2.72 -6.22
N ASP A 99 -8.70 -3.54 -6.89
CA ASP A 99 -7.34 -3.83 -6.44
C ASP A 99 -6.46 -2.59 -6.38
N LEU A 100 -6.55 -1.74 -7.40
CA LEU A 100 -5.77 -0.52 -7.46
C LEU A 100 -6.20 0.46 -6.35
N ARG A 101 -7.51 0.59 -6.10
CA ARG A 101 -8.01 1.39 -4.96
C ARG A 101 -7.49 0.85 -3.63
N ALA A 102 -7.59 -0.46 -3.39
CA ALA A 102 -7.06 -1.10 -2.20
C ALA A 102 -5.54 -0.90 -2.04
N PHE A 103 -4.79 -1.02 -3.14
CA PHE A 103 -3.35 -0.75 -3.14
C PHE A 103 -3.02 0.70 -2.75
N ILE A 104 -3.77 1.68 -3.29
CA ILE A 104 -3.57 3.10 -2.96
C ILE A 104 -3.98 3.40 -1.51
N GLU A 105 -5.06 2.77 -0.99
CA GLU A 105 -5.46 2.86 0.41
C GLU A 105 -4.38 2.34 1.36
N ILE A 106 -3.85 1.12 1.11
CA ILE A 106 -2.77 0.55 1.91
C ILE A 106 -1.51 1.41 1.81
N THR A 107 -1.20 1.94 0.62
CA THR A 107 -0.08 2.87 0.43
C THR A 107 -0.28 4.13 1.26
N ALA A 108 -1.44 4.79 1.20
CA ALA A 108 -1.71 5.98 2.00
C ALA A 108 -1.60 5.70 3.51
N ALA A 109 -2.22 4.63 4.00
CA ALA A 109 -2.14 4.25 5.41
C ALA A 109 -0.70 3.98 5.87
N ASN A 110 0.07 3.25 5.06
CA ASN A 110 1.48 2.98 5.34
C ASN A 110 2.30 4.28 5.41
N GLU A 111 2.24 5.11 4.38
CA GLU A 111 3.06 6.31 4.30
C GLU A 111 2.68 7.32 5.38
N LEU A 112 1.38 7.53 5.64
CA LEU A 112 0.94 8.41 6.73
C LEU A 112 1.44 7.94 8.10
N ASP A 113 1.43 6.64 8.39
CA ASP A 113 1.98 6.12 9.64
C ASP A 113 3.50 6.32 9.74
N VAL A 114 4.22 6.01 8.66
CA VAL A 114 5.68 6.16 8.61
C VAL A 114 6.10 7.61 8.83
N LEU A 115 5.49 8.56 8.13
CA LEU A 115 5.84 9.97 8.24
C LEU A 115 5.48 10.54 9.62
N ALA A 116 4.36 10.11 10.22
CA ALA A 116 3.96 10.54 11.55
C ALA A 116 4.94 10.06 12.66
N HIS A 117 5.64 8.95 12.44
CA HIS A 117 6.50 8.33 13.45
C HIS A 117 8.00 8.35 13.08
N ASN A 118 8.37 8.97 11.96
CA ASN A 118 9.76 9.10 11.54
C ASN A 118 10.01 10.49 10.90
N ALA A 119 10.42 11.44 11.73
CA ALA A 119 10.63 12.84 11.33
C ALA A 119 11.71 13.01 10.24
N GLU A 120 12.73 12.14 10.22
CA GLU A 120 13.78 12.20 9.20
C GLU A 120 13.23 11.78 7.83
N LEU A 121 12.50 10.66 7.77
CA LEU A 121 11.83 10.23 6.54
C LEU A 121 10.75 11.24 6.12
N ALA A 122 10.05 11.86 7.07
CA ALA A 122 9.09 12.93 6.78
C ALA A 122 9.75 14.11 6.08
N LYS A 123 10.92 14.55 6.56
CA LYS A 123 11.68 15.63 5.95
C LYS A 123 12.23 15.25 4.56
N GLN A 124 12.74 14.03 4.41
CA GLN A 124 13.40 13.58 3.19
C GLN A 124 12.43 13.20 2.06
N HIS A 125 11.33 12.51 2.40
CA HIS A 125 10.43 11.89 1.42
C HIS A 125 9.01 12.47 1.43
N GLY A 126 8.62 13.20 2.47
CA GLY A 126 7.27 13.75 2.63
C GLY A 126 6.75 14.47 1.39
N PRO A 127 7.45 15.48 0.82
CA PRO A 127 6.95 16.22 -0.34
C PRO A 127 6.62 15.33 -1.56
N GLY A 128 7.46 14.32 -1.84
CA GLY A 128 7.25 13.40 -2.96
C GLY A 128 6.04 12.47 -2.73
N LEU A 129 5.93 11.94 -1.52
CA LEU A 129 4.81 11.07 -1.12
C LEU A 129 3.49 11.83 -1.10
N TYR A 130 3.49 13.05 -0.58
CA TYR A 130 2.34 13.95 -0.61
C TYR A 130 1.91 14.30 -2.03
N GLY A 131 2.86 14.54 -2.93
CA GLY A 131 2.57 14.72 -4.34
C GLY A 131 1.90 13.48 -4.95
N LEU A 132 2.36 12.28 -4.61
CA LEU A 132 1.75 11.02 -5.05
C LEU A 132 0.31 10.86 -4.52
N LEU A 133 0.11 11.02 -3.21
CA LEU A 133 -1.20 10.84 -2.57
C LEU A 133 -2.22 11.88 -3.07
N LYS A 134 -1.78 13.12 -3.32
CA LYS A 134 -2.64 14.13 -3.93
C LYS A 134 -3.05 13.77 -5.36
N ARG A 135 -2.13 13.29 -6.20
CA ARG A 135 -2.44 12.83 -7.58
C ARG A 135 -3.40 11.65 -7.58
N THR A 136 -3.22 10.72 -6.65
CA THR A 136 -4.03 9.49 -6.54
C THR A 136 -5.30 9.67 -5.72
N GLY A 137 -5.58 10.87 -5.22
CA GLY A 137 -6.76 11.22 -4.43
C GLY A 137 -8.08 10.63 -4.95
N PRO A 138 -8.41 10.70 -6.26
CA PRO A 138 -9.66 10.12 -6.79
C PRO A 138 -9.83 8.60 -6.60
N LEU A 139 -8.74 7.89 -6.30
CA LEU A 139 -8.73 6.45 -6.00
C LEU A 139 -8.97 6.17 -4.51
N LEU A 140 -8.72 7.14 -3.62
CA LEU A 140 -8.93 7.04 -2.19
C LEU A 140 -10.41 7.22 -1.81
N SER A 141 -10.81 6.57 -0.71
CA SER A 141 -12.05 6.86 0.00
C SER A 141 -12.06 8.29 0.56
N PRO A 142 -13.25 8.88 0.80
CA PRO A 142 -13.34 10.21 1.40
C PRO A 142 -12.56 10.34 2.72
N ALA A 143 -12.64 9.32 3.59
CA ALA A 143 -11.94 9.32 4.88
C ALA A 143 -10.40 9.34 4.73
N ALA A 144 -9.88 8.61 3.74
CA ALA A 144 -8.45 8.61 3.44
C ALA A 144 -8.02 9.94 2.79
N GLN A 145 -8.83 10.52 1.90
CA GLN A 145 -8.57 11.85 1.34
C GLN A 145 -8.46 12.92 2.44
N ASP A 146 -9.39 12.90 3.41
CA ASP A 146 -9.38 13.81 4.55
C ASP A 146 -8.16 13.61 5.46
N ALA A 147 -7.75 12.35 5.67
CA ALA A 147 -6.53 12.02 6.41
C ALA A 147 -5.28 12.58 5.72
N VAL A 148 -5.17 12.42 4.40
CA VAL A 148 -4.07 12.98 3.61
C VAL A 148 -4.09 14.50 3.66
N ALA A 149 -5.24 15.14 3.46
CA ALA A 149 -5.37 16.59 3.46
C ALA A 149 -4.92 17.23 4.79
N ARG A 150 -5.26 16.61 5.93
CA ARG A 150 -4.84 17.09 7.27
C ARG A 150 -3.34 17.06 7.50
N GLN A 151 -2.59 16.22 6.79
CA GLN A 151 -1.14 16.13 6.89
C GLN A 151 -0.42 17.10 5.93
N LEU A 152 -1.16 17.70 5.00
CA LEU A 152 -0.67 18.71 4.06
C LEU A 152 -0.97 20.15 4.51
N ALA A 153 -1.82 20.32 5.51
CA ALA A 153 -2.22 21.61 6.08
C ALA A 153 -1.19 22.09 7.10
#